data_AF-A0A261GJX6-F1
#
_entry.id   AF-A0A261GJX6-F1
#
_cell.length_a   1.000
_cell.length_b   1.000
_cell.length_c   1.000
_cell.angle_alpha   90.00
_cell.angle_beta   90.00
_cell.angle_gamma   90.00
#
_symmetry.space_group_name_H-M   'P 1'
#
loop_
_entity.id
_entity.type
_entity.pdbx_description
1 polymer ?
#
loop_
_entity_poly.entity_id
_entity_poly.type
_entity_poly.pdbx_seq_one_letter_code
_entity_poly.pdbx_strand_id
1 'polypeptide(L)' 'MMKSKKYDFRIVQDDMSWTGEILRKVTSSKTVVSKRREGFATEAEAQKWCEDELKVFLQKLTEHNKRHADRRG' A
#
# COMPACT_ATOMS: atom_id res chain seq x y z
N MET A 1 -10.36 4.97 -7.15
CA MET A 1 -9.53 4.37 -6.07
C MET A 1 -8.71 3.24 -6.66
N MET A 2 -7.37 3.34 -6.65
CA MET A 2 -6.47 2.35 -7.24
C MET A 2 -6.38 1.09 -6.36
N LYS A 3 -7.43 0.26 -6.37
CA LYS A 3 -7.43 -1.04 -5.70
C LYS A 3 -6.72 -2.06 -6.59
N SER A 4 -5.48 -2.39 -6.25
CA SER A 4 -4.75 -3.46 -6.93
C SER A 4 -5.11 -4.81 -6.31
N LYS A 5 -5.15 -5.90 -7.09
CA LYS A 5 -5.58 -7.24 -6.60
C LYS A 5 -4.77 -7.75 -5.39
N LYS A 6 -3.56 -7.21 -5.16
CA LYS A 6 -2.61 -7.67 -4.12
C LYS A 6 -2.42 -6.69 -2.96
N TYR A 7 -2.71 -5.41 -3.16
CA TYR A 7 -2.53 -4.38 -2.14
C TYR A 7 -3.77 -3.51 -2.03
N ASP A 8 -4.21 -3.31 -0.80
CA ASP A 8 -5.33 -2.47 -0.37
C ASP A 8 -4.83 -1.51 0.71
N PHE A 9 -5.65 -0.56 1.14
CA PHE A 9 -5.32 0.32 2.26
C PHE A 9 -6.55 0.66 3.07
N ARG A 10 -6.34 0.90 4.36
CA ARG A 10 -7.37 1.30 5.30
C ARG A 10 -6.92 2.55 6.02
N ILE A 11 -7.85 3.49 6.18
CA ILE A 11 -7.67 4.62 7.06
C ILE A 11 -8.43 4.33 8.35
N VAL A 12 -7.79 4.56 9.49
CA VAL A 12 -8.34 4.40 10.82
C VAL A 12 -8.24 5.74 11.52
N GLN A 13 -9.36 6.25 12.01
CA GLN A 13 -9.39 7.42 12.86
C GLN A 13 -9.08 6.99 14.29
N ASP A 14 -8.12 7.67 14.90
CA ASP A 14 -7.78 7.62 16.31
C ASP A 14 -8.20 8.95 16.98
N ASP A 15 -8.18 9.04 18.32
CA ASP A 15 -8.80 10.13 19.10
C ASP A 15 -8.54 11.55 18.54
N MET A 16 -7.30 11.84 18.13
CA MET A 16 -6.91 13.13 17.56
C MET A 16 -6.12 13.02 16.26
N SER A 17 -5.96 11.82 15.72
CA SER A 17 -5.10 11.60 14.56
C SER A 17 -5.65 10.54 13.63
N TRP A 18 -5.19 10.58 12.39
CA TRP A 18 -5.52 9.60 11.39
C TRP A 18 -4.34 8.66 11.20
N THR A 19 -4.65 7.39 10.97
CA THR A 19 -3.69 6.32 10.73
C THR A 19 -3.97 5.71 9.38
N GLY A 20 -2.97 5.72 8.50
CA GLY A 20 -2.99 5.01 7.23
C GLY A 20 -2.33 3.64 7.37
N GLU A 21 -3.04 2.58 7.01
CA GLU A 21 -2.53 1.20 7.01
C GLU A 21 -2.58 0.62 5.59
N ILE A 22 -1.43 0.16 5.09
CA ILE A 22 -1.32 -0.51 3.80
C ILE A 22 -1.44 -2.01 4.06
N LEU A 23 -2.44 -2.61 3.44
CA LEU A 23 -2.78 -4.01 3.58
C LEU A 23 -2.27 -4.80 2.38
N ARG A 24 -1.49 -5.85 2.61
CA ARG A 24 -1.08 -6.80 1.58
C ARG A 24 -1.90 -8.07 1.69
N LYS A 25 -2.54 -8.43 0.59
CA LYS A 25 -3.19 -9.72 0.44
C LYS A 25 -2.13 -10.80 0.21
N VAL A 26 -1.96 -11.67 1.21
CA VAL A 26 -1.00 -12.79 1.16
C VAL A 26 -1.66 -14.01 0.51
N THR A 27 -2.91 -14.31 0.92
CA THR A 27 -3.76 -15.35 0.31
C THR A 27 -5.17 -14.81 0.14
N SER A 28 -6.07 -15.59 -0.46
CA SER A 28 -7.49 -15.21 -0.60
C SER A 28 -8.16 -14.86 0.72
N SER A 29 -7.77 -15.52 1.80
CA SER A 29 -8.31 -15.41 3.16
C SER A 29 -7.42 -14.61 4.13
N LYS A 30 -6.15 -14.37 3.80
CA LYS A 30 -5.19 -13.71 4.70
C LYS A 30 -4.71 -12.38 4.13
N THR A 31 -4.99 -11.32 4.88
CA THR A 31 -4.48 -9.97 4.65
C THR A 31 -3.63 -9.55 5.84
N VAL A 32 -2.49 -8.93 5.58
CA VAL A 32 -1.56 -8.46 6.63
C VAL A 32 -1.25 -6.99 6.42
N VAL A 33 -1.03 -6.24 7.50
CA VAL A 33 -0.53 -4.87 7.43
C VAL A 33 0.93 -4.92 6.99
N SER A 34 1.22 -4.36 5.82
CA SER A 34 2.57 -4.29 5.26
C SER A 34 3.31 -3.04 5.72
N LYS A 35 2.59 -1.93 5.93
CA LYS A 35 3.14 -0.66 6.42
C LYS A 35 2.00 0.11 7.09
N ARG A 36 2.27 0.74 8.23
CA ARG A 36 1.35 1.67 8.87
C ARG A 36 2.05 2.97 9.17
N ARG A 37 1.30 4.06 9.13
CA ARG A 37 1.76 5.37 9.57
C ARG A 37 0.61 6.07 10.28
N GLU A 38 0.90 6.56 11.47
CA GLU A 38 0.00 7.30 12.33
C GLU A 38 0.45 8.76 12.44
N GLY A 39 -0.39 9.59 13.05
CA GLY A 39 -0.10 11.00 13.27
C GLY A 39 -0.47 11.90 12.09
N PHE A 40 -1.39 11.49 11.22
CA PHE A 40 -1.94 12.37 10.20
C PHE A 40 -2.99 13.31 10.81
N ALA A 41 -2.98 14.59 10.40
CA ALA A 41 -3.98 15.55 10.86
C ALA A 41 -5.35 15.35 10.18
N THR A 42 -5.33 14.85 8.94
CA THR A 42 -6.54 14.65 8.13
C THR A 42 -6.60 13.28 7.47
N GLU A 43 -7.81 12.78 7.21
CA GLU A 43 -8.05 11.56 6.44
C GLU A 43 -7.41 11.65 5.05
N ALA A 44 -7.51 12.81 4.39
CA ALA A 44 -6.96 13.05 3.07
C ALA A 44 -5.43 12.91 3.03
N GLU A 45 -4.71 13.37 4.05
CA GLU A 45 -3.26 13.16 4.17
C GLU A 45 -2.92 11.69 4.35
N ALA A 46 -3.65 10.99 5.22
CA ALA A 46 -3.47 9.57 5.45
C ALA A 46 -3.73 8.74 4.18
N GLN A 47 -4.79 9.07 3.45
CA GLN A 47 -5.12 8.46 2.16
C GLN A 47 -4.04 8.74 1.12
N LYS A 48 -3.63 10.00 0.96
CA LYS A 48 -2.62 10.38 -0.02
C LYS A 48 -1.31 9.65 0.24
N TRP A 49 -0.90 9.54 1.50
CA TRP A 49 0.27 8.76 1.90
C TRP A 49 0.13 7.27 1.52
N CYS A 50 -1.03 6.66 1.76
CA CYS A 50 -1.27 5.27 1.35
C CYS A 50 -1.18 5.10 -0.18
N GLU A 51 -1.76 6.03 -0.95
CA GLU A 51 -1.75 5.99 -2.41
C GLU A 51 -0.33 6.16 -2.99
N ASP A 52 0.48 7.08 -2.44
CA ASP A 52 1.86 7.27 -2.85
C ASP A 52 2.74 6.05 -2.52
N GLU A 53 2.61 5.48 -1.33
CA GLU A 53 3.34 4.26 -0.96
C GLU A 53 2.93 3.05 -1.83
N LEU A 54 1.65 2.92 -2.16
CA LEU A 54 1.18 1.89 -3.09
C LEU A 54 1.82 2.04 -4.48
N LYS A 55 1.94 3.26 -5.00
CA LYS A 55 2.65 3.52 -6.25
C LYS A 55 4.10 3.07 -6.16
N VAL A 56 4.79 3.37 -5.06
CA VAL A 56 6.18 2.91 -4.84
C VAL A 56 6.26 1.38 -4.82
N PHE A 57 5.34 0.68 -4.14
CA PHE A 57 5.30 -0.78 -4.15
C PHE A 57 5.07 -1.37 -5.55
N LEU A 58 4.16 -0.78 -6.33
CA LEU A 58 3.87 -1.21 -7.70
C LEU A 58 5.04 -0.94 -8.65
N GLN A 59 5.71 0.21 -8.52
CA GLN A 59 6.92 0.53 -9.29
C GLN A 59 8.03 -0.48 -9.02
N LYS A 60 8.34 -0.74 -7.73
CA LYS A 60 9.33 -1.75 -7.34
C LYS A 60 9.00 -3.14 -7.89
N LEU A 61 7.72 -3.53 -7.86
CA LEU A 61 7.28 -4.81 -8.42
C LEU A 61 7.47 -4.84 -9.96
N THR A 62 7.16 -3.74 -10.63
CA THR A 62 7.30 -3.60 -12.08
C THR A 62 8.76 -3.64 -12.51
N GLU A 63 9.64 -2.93 -11.82
CA GLU A 63 11.09 -2.99 -12.04
C GLU A 63 11.64 -4.40 -11.81
N HIS A 64 11.21 -5.08 -10.76
CA HIS A 64 11.60 -6.47 -10.50
C HIS A 64 11.15 -7.42 -11.62
N ASN A 65 9.92 -7.25 -12.12
CA ASN A 65 9.40 -8.05 -13.23
C ASN A 65 10.14 -7.76 -14.55
N LYS A 66 10.49 -6.50 -14.81
CA LYS A 66 11.30 -6.12 -15.98
C LYS A 66 12.68 -6.79 -15.95
N ARG A 67 13.35 -6.82 -14.80
CA ARG A 67 14.65 -7.51 -14.64
C ARG A 67 14.55 -9.03 -14.86
N HIS A 68 13.43 -9.66 -14.51
CA HIS A 68 13.22 -11.09 -14.75
C HIS A 68 12.84 -11.43 -16.20
N ALA A 69 12.30 -10.47 -16.95
CA ALA A 69 12.04 -10.64 -18.38
C ALA A 69 13.35 -10.61 -19.18
N ASP A 70 14.26 -9.68 -18.85
CA ASP A 70 15.58 -9.58 -19.50
C ASP A 70 16.47 -10.80 -19.27
N ARG A 71 16.38 -11.45 -18.09
CA ARG A 71 17.21 -12.62 -17.78
C ARG A 71 16.74 -13.94 -18.41
N ARG A 72 15.59 -13.94 -19.09
CA ARG A 72 15.07 -15.11 -19.82
C ARG A 72 15.13 -14.95 -21.34
N GLY A 73 15.64 -13.81 -21.83
CA GLY A 73 15.92 -13.57 -23.25
C GLY A 73 17.26 -14.14 -23.66
#